data_AF-A0A1C1YZB9-F1
#
_entry.id   AF-A0A1C1YZB9-F1
#
_cell.length_a   1.000
_cell.length_b   1.000
_cell.length_c   1.000
_cell.angle_alpha   90.00
_cell.angle_beta   90.00
_cell.angle_gamma   90.00
#
_symmetry.space_group_name_H-M   'P 1'
#
loop_
_entity.id
_entity.type
_entity.pdbx_description
1 polymer ?
#
loop_
_entity_poly.entity_id
_entity_poly.type
_entity_poly.pdbx_seq_one_letter_code
_entity_poly.pdbx_strand_id
1 'polypeptide(L)'
;MSISIVSVLGLTAQPAFAGKDCECLGNGKRIKEGGVMCLQIGSSQRYLARCESNNNNTSWKKISDGCPTAGMSPWTTRSASLLPG
;
A
#
# COMPACT_ATOMS: atom_id res chain seq x y z
N MET A 1 39.33 -52.38 -6.78
CA MET A 1 39.34 -51.04 -6.15
C MET A 1 37.98 -50.40 -6.41
N SER A 2 37.06 -50.52 -5.46
CA SER A 2 35.69 -50.01 -5.58
C SER A 2 35.61 -48.61 -4.96
N ILE A 3 35.20 -47.62 -5.75
CA ILE A 3 35.07 -46.23 -5.32
C ILE A 3 33.61 -46.00 -4.96
N SER A 4 33.31 -45.90 -3.66
CA SER A 4 31.99 -45.53 -3.17
C SER A 4 31.82 -44.02 -3.27
N ILE A 5 30.83 -43.57 -4.04
CA ILE A 5 30.52 -42.15 -4.24
C ILE A 5 29.62 -41.69 -3.08
N VAL A 6 30.16 -40.90 -2.16
CA VAL A 6 29.39 -40.27 -1.08
C VAL A 6 28.68 -39.04 -1.65
N SER A 7 27.35 -39.12 -1.77
CA SER A 7 26.54 -37.99 -2.22
C SER A 7 26.41 -36.97 -1.09
N VAL A 8 27.06 -35.82 -1.22
CA VAL A 8 26.87 -34.68 -0.31
C VAL A 8 25.53 -34.04 -0.64
N LEU A 9 24.58 -34.13 0.29
CA LEU A 9 23.32 -33.41 0.23
C LEU A 9 23.60 -31.91 0.42
N GLY A 10 23.69 -31.17 -0.68
CA GLY A 10 23.76 -29.72 -0.66
C GLY A 10 22.45 -29.13 -0.16
N LEU A 11 22.49 -28.46 0.99
CA LEU A 11 21.39 -27.61 1.46
C LEU A 11 21.29 -26.39 0.54
N THR A 12 20.41 -26.44 -0.45
CA THR A 12 20.09 -25.26 -1.26
C THR A 12 19.21 -24.34 -0.41
N ALA A 13 19.81 -23.29 0.16
CA ALA A 13 19.04 -22.20 0.75
C ALA A 13 18.21 -21.53 -0.35
N GLN A 14 16.90 -21.74 -0.34
CA GLN A 14 16.00 -21.06 -1.26
C GLN A 14 15.96 -19.58 -0.87
N PRO A 15 16.21 -18.63 -1.80
CA PRO A 15 15.95 -17.23 -1.53
C PRO A 15 14.46 -17.11 -1.22
N ALA A 16 14.13 -16.58 -0.03
CA ALA A 16 12.78 -16.22 0.32
C ALA A 16 12.35 -15.05 -0.59
N PHE A 17 11.84 -15.39 -1.77
CA PHE A 17 11.14 -14.45 -2.63
C PHE A 17 9.85 -14.09 -1.89
N ALA A 18 9.84 -12.93 -1.22
CA ALA A 18 8.60 -12.30 -0.81
C ALA A 18 7.70 -12.25 -2.05
N GLY A 19 6.54 -12.90 -1.96
CA GLY A 19 5.68 -13.24 -3.08
C GLY A 19 5.33 -12.04 -3.96
N LYS A 20 4.93 -12.36 -5.19
CA LYS A 20 4.66 -11.50 -6.36
C LYS A 20 3.60 -10.40 -6.15
N ASP A 21 3.10 -10.21 -4.93
CA ASP A 21 2.15 -9.18 -4.53
C ASP A 21 2.83 -8.30 -3.45
N CYS A 22 3.63 -7.36 -3.93
CA CYS A 22 4.24 -6.31 -3.11
C CYS A 22 3.14 -5.41 -2.55
N GLU A 23 2.87 -5.53 -1.24
CA GLU A 23 1.83 -4.79 -0.54
C GLU A 23 2.38 -4.04 0.67
N CYS A 24 1.96 -2.80 0.84
CA CYS A 24 2.24 -2.02 2.04
C CYS A 24 1.22 -2.32 3.15
N LEU A 25 1.71 -2.45 4.37
CA LEU A 25 0.87 -2.59 5.57
C LEU A 25 0.61 -1.23 6.21
N GLY A 26 -0.66 -0.86 6.35
CA GLY A 26 -1.05 0.40 6.99
C GLY A 26 -2.41 0.29 7.65
N ASN A 27 -2.53 0.76 8.88
CA ASN A 27 -3.77 0.74 9.68
C ASN A 27 -4.42 -0.66 9.75
N GLY A 28 -3.60 -1.72 9.80
CA GLY A 28 -4.07 -3.11 9.81
C GLY A 28 -4.56 -3.65 8.45
N LYS A 29 -4.36 -2.91 7.36
CA LYS A 29 -4.74 -3.33 6.00
C LYS A 29 -3.52 -3.51 5.11
N ARG A 30 -3.63 -4.43 4.14
CA ARG A 30 -2.68 -4.57 3.04
C ARG A 30 -3.15 -3.75 1.85
N ILE A 31 -2.26 -2.93 1.29
CA ILE A 31 -2.53 -2.07 0.15
C ILE A 31 -1.52 -2.39 -0.94
N LYS A 32 -2.03 -2.67 -2.15
CA LYS A 32 -1.18 -2.92 -3.31
C LYS A 32 -0.35 -1.71 -3.68
N GLU A 33 0.78 -1.94 -4.34
CA GLU A 33 1.61 -0.89 -4.92
C GLU A 33 0.77 0.10 -5.75
N GLY A 34 1.10 1.39 -5.65
CA GLY A 34 0.36 2.50 -6.25
C GLY A 34 -0.87 2.94 -5.44
N GLY A 35 -1.36 2.09 -4.53
CA GLY A 35 -2.48 2.40 -3.65
C GLY A 35 -2.17 3.56 -2.71
N VAL A 36 -3.18 4.39 -2.44
CA VAL A 36 -3.07 5.57 -1.57
C VAL A 36 -3.95 5.37 -0.35
N MET A 37 -3.43 5.70 0.83
CA MET A 37 -4.22 5.71 2.05
C MET A 37 -3.81 6.85 2.99
N CYS A 38 -4.74 7.20 3.87
CA CYS A 38 -4.45 8.02 5.04
C CYS A 38 -3.79 7.15 6.11
N LEU A 39 -2.47 7.21 6.21
CA LEU A 39 -1.68 6.40 7.13
C LEU A 39 -1.72 7.00 8.54
N GLN A 40 -1.96 6.17 9.55
CA GLN A 40 -1.93 6.54 10.97
C GLN A 40 -0.60 6.09 11.58
N ILE A 41 0.17 7.04 12.11
CA ILE A 41 1.40 6.79 12.85
C ILE A 41 1.18 7.17 14.32
N GLY A 42 1.23 6.18 15.20
CA GLY A 42 0.89 6.36 16.62
C GLY A 42 -0.55 6.88 16.81
N SER A 43 -0.79 7.67 17.86
CA SER A 43 -2.13 8.15 18.19
C SER A 43 -2.53 9.46 17.52
N SER A 44 -1.56 10.28 17.11
CA SER A 44 -1.82 11.68 16.71
C SER A 44 -1.42 12.02 15.27
N GLN A 45 -0.49 11.29 14.66
CA GLN A 45 0.02 11.65 13.34
C GLN A 45 -0.74 10.92 12.24
N ARG A 46 -1.28 11.69 11.30
CA ARG A 46 -1.90 11.17 10.08
C ARG A 46 -1.45 11.95 8.88
N TYR A 47 -1.16 11.25 7.79
CA TYR A 47 -0.81 11.85 6.52
C TYR A 47 -1.22 10.97 5.35
N LEU A 48 -1.40 11.59 4.19
CA LEU A 48 -1.68 10.88 2.97
C LEU A 48 -0.38 10.25 2.44
N ALA A 49 -0.40 8.95 2.19
CA ALA A 49 0.74 8.20 1.70
C ALA A 49 0.36 7.29 0.52
N ARG A 50 1.31 7.08 -0.39
CA ARG A 50 1.23 6.11 -1.49
C ARG A 50 2.15 4.93 -1.19
N CYS A 51 1.68 3.73 -1.48
CA CYS A 51 2.50 2.53 -1.46
C CYS A 51 3.41 2.51 -2.69
N GLU A 52 4.72 2.52 -2.49
CA GLU A 52 5.72 2.46 -3.56
C GLU A 52 6.70 1.31 -3.31
N SER A 53 7.26 0.72 -4.37
CA SER A 53 8.34 -0.24 -4.29
C SER A 53 9.68 0.42 -4.60
N ASN A 54 10.70 0.16 -3.78
CA ASN A 54 12.09 0.53 -4.06
C ASN A 54 12.97 -0.72 -3.93
N ASN A 55 13.56 -1.15 -5.06
CA ASN A 55 14.43 -2.33 -5.14
C ASN A 55 13.82 -3.62 -4.53
N ASN A 56 12.58 -3.96 -4.92
CA ASN A 56 11.79 -5.10 -4.41
C ASN A 56 11.31 -4.99 -2.95
N ASN A 57 11.47 -3.82 -2.31
CA ASN A 57 10.92 -3.58 -0.97
C ASN A 57 9.83 -2.50 -1.03
N THR A 58 8.64 -2.82 -0.51
CA THR A 58 7.52 -1.87 -0.44
C THR A 58 7.61 -0.97 0.77
N SER A 59 7.35 0.32 0.57
CA SER A 59 7.31 1.32 1.62
C SER A 59 6.24 2.38 1.38
N TRP A 60 5.86 3.05 2.47
CA TRP A 60 4.96 4.20 2.39
C TRP A 60 5.74 5.47 2.07
N LYS A 61 5.35 6.14 0.99
CA LYS A 61 5.81 7.48 0.66
C LYS A 61 4.74 8.50 1.00
N LYS A 62 5.09 9.46 1.86
CA LYS A 62 4.22 10.59 2.18
C LYS A 62 4.02 11.47 0.93
N ILE A 63 2.77 11.80 0.62
CA ILE A 63 2.41 12.66 -0.53
C ILE A 63 1.69 13.95 -0.13
N SER A 64 1.08 14.01 1.07
CA SER A 64 0.50 15.25 1.60
C SER A 64 0.46 15.22 3.12
N ASP A 65 0.60 16.39 3.74
CA ASP A 65 0.21 16.62 5.12
C ASP A 65 -1.32 16.56 5.24
N GLY A 66 -1.83 15.84 6.25
CA GLY A 66 -3.25 15.62 6.44
C GLY A 66 -3.87 14.61 5.47
N CYS A 67 -5.18 14.38 5.61
CA CYS A 67 -5.92 13.40 4.82
C CYS A 67 -7.13 14.06 4.13
N PRO A 68 -7.44 13.66 2.88
CA PRO A 68 -8.55 14.24 2.16
C PRO A 68 -9.85 13.94 2.88
N THR A 69 -10.64 14.98 3.11
CA THR A 69 -11.99 14.88 3.65
C THR A 69 -12.95 15.16 2.51
N ALA A 70 -13.93 14.29 2.30
CA ALA A 70 -14.97 14.54 1.29
C ALA A 70 -15.79 15.76 1.75
N GLY A 71 -15.52 16.92 1.17
CA GLY A 71 -16.36 18.09 1.32
C GLY A 71 -17.60 17.91 0.45
N MET A 72 -18.77 17.74 1.08
CA MET A 72 -20.02 17.85 0.34
C MET A 72 -20.13 19.29 -0.13
N SER A 73 -19.82 19.56 -1.40
CA SER A 73 -20.10 20.88 -1.98
C SER A 73 -21.60 21.11 -1.80
N PRO A 74 -22.05 22.21 -1.17
CA PRO A 74 -23.46 22.54 -1.19
C PRO A 74 -23.81 22.71 -2.65
N TRP A 75 -24.50 21.72 -3.23
CA TRP A 75 -25.09 21.86 -4.54
C TRP A 75 -26.06 23.02 -4.36
N THR A 76 -25.65 24.18 -4.84
CA THR A 76 -26.48 25.38 -4.74
C THR A 76 -27.75 25.03 -5.48
N THR A 77 -28.85 24.92 -4.72
CA THR A 77 -30.23 24.84 -5.17
C THR A 77 -30.54 26.06 -6.05
N ARG A 78 -29.98 26.11 -7.27
CA ARG A 78 -30.34 27.05 -8.33
C ARG A 78 -31.39 26.46 -9.27
N SER A 79 -31.74 25.18 -9.11
CA SER A 79 -32.74 24.52 -9.94
C SER A 79 -34.18 24.73 -9.43
N ALA A 80 -34.39 25.20 -8.20
CA ALA A 80 -35.73 25.42 -7.65
C ALA A 80 -36.38 26.74 -8.10
N SER A 81 -35.61 27.68 -8.67
CA SER A 81 -36.11 28.99 -9.13
C SER A 81 -36.60 29.01 -10.59
N LEU A 82 -36.52 27.89 -11.33
CA LEU A 82 -36.86 27.83 -12.75
C LEU A 82 -38.20 27.14 -13.07
N LEU A 83 -39.08 26.94 -12.09
CA LEU A 83 -40.46 26.51 -12.34
C LEU A 83 -41.38 27.75 -12.41
N PRO A 84 -41.73 28.27 -13.60
CA PRO A 84 -42.86 29.19 -13.74
C PRO A 84 -44.16 28.42 -13.47
N GLY A 85 -44.98 28.99 -12.59
CA GLY A 85 -46.39 28.63 -12.45
C GLY A 85 -47.23 29.17 -13.61
#